data_AF-A0A2V4DAT0-F1
#
_entry.id   AF-A0A2V4DAT0-F1
#
_cell.length_a   1.000
_cell.length_b   1.000
_cell.length_c   1.000
_cell.angle_alpha   90.00
_cell.angle_beta   90.00
_cell.angle_gamma   90.00
#
_symmetry.space_group_name_H-M   'P 1'
#
loop_
_entity.id
_entity.type
_entity.pdbx_description
1 polymer ?
#
loop_
_entity_poly.entity_id
_entity_poly.type
_entity_poly.pdbx_seq_one_letter_code
_entity_poly.pdbx_strand_id
1 'polypeptide(L)'
;MPFLAVPVSTTHTLVGAVVGVGLAGGAKAVDFRVFGKIVASWIASVPVAAFGAVVLFVASGGDDLNMIVILPIAFLTVGYVMWKNIRDEPVEEVVHDSTLIDDAVAHTPFELFHEHAKSVEITVEKMLEAVNKASERKDASAEIKATIEAELAADVLKNDLRSRMVALEFRLMVNRDEFLHMLSRQDRIADYAQNVAEQLSFRELYDNDDALVNLKKMGEAVAITVAAYEDAVEALKDMSLSGMTKVAKERLENLIDAVNLREHEADEVESRAAAHVFSSGDEDALAAMHMYRVLQRLDDVANACEKAANAFLPILHR
;
A
#
# COMPACT_ATOMS: atom_id res chain seq x y z
N MET A 1 24.80 26.40 2.00
CA MET A 1 25.74 25.90 3.03
C MET A 1 25.50 26.68 4.31
N PRO A 2 25.44 26.04 5.49
CA PRO A 2 25.27 26.78 6.74
C PRO A 2 26.45 27.75 6.91
N PHE A 3 26.14 29.02 7.19
CA PHE A 3 27.07 30.15 7.13
C PHE A 3 28.17 30.12 8.20
N LEU A 4 28.04 29.29 9.24
CA LEU A 4 29.09 28.94 10.17
C LEU A 4 29.16 27.40 10.27
N ALA A 5 30.32 26.81 10.01
CA ALA A 5 30.57 25.37 10.04
C ALA A 5 30.61 24.77 11.47
N VAL A 6 29.66 25.15 12.33
CA VAL A 6 29.53 24.61 13.69
C VAL A 6 28.68 23.33 13.61
N PRO A 7 29.05 22.23 14.29
CA PRO A 7 28.21 21.04 14.34
C PRO A 7 26.86 21.38 15.03
N VAL A 8 25.76 21.30 14.28
CA VAL A 8 24.41 21.48 14.80
C VAL A 8 23.70 20.13 14.84
N SER A 9 23.13 19.78 15.99
CA SER A 9 22.35 18.54 16.13
C SER A 9 21.08 18.60 15.29
N THR A 10 20.92 17.66 14.36
CA THR A 10 19.74 17.53 13.49
C THR A 10 18.47 17.29 14.31
N THR A 11 18.55 16.53 15.40
CA THR A 11 17.42 16.29 16.33
C THR A 11 16.96 17.56 17.01
N HIS A 12 17.88 18.36 17.55
CA HIS A 12 17.53 19.63 18.21
C HIS A 12 16.97 20.64 17.21
N THR A 13 17.51 20.66 15.98
CA THR A 13 17.02 21.52 14.90
C THR A 13 15.60 21.14 14.48
N LEU A 14 15.29 19.84 14.41
CA LEU A 14 13.96 19.34 14.05
C LEU A 14 12.93 19.67 15.14
N VAL A 15 13.23 19.38 16.41
CA VAL A 15 12.36 19.73 17.54
C VAL A 15 12.13 21.25 17.60
N GLY A 16 13.18 22.05 17.42
CA GLY A 16 13.09 23.51 17.38
C GLY A 16 12.24 24.03 16.20
N ALA A 17 12.36 23.41 15.02
CA ALA A 17 11.55 23.78 13.86
C ALA A 17 10.06 23.47 14.06
N VAL A 18 9.73 22.31 14.62
CA VAL A 18 8.33 21.93 14.93
C VAL A 18 7.71 22.89 15.95
N VAL A 19 8.45 23.25 17.00
CA VAL A 19 8.00 24.25 17.98
C VAL A 19 7.83 25.62 17.33
N GLY A 20 8.77 26.04 16.47
CA GLY A 20 8.68 27.31 15.74
C GLY A 20 7.46 27.40 14.83
N VAL A 21 7.14 26.33 14.10
CA VAL A 21 5.93 26.25 13.26
C VAL A 21 4.67 26.31 14.12
N GLY A 22 4.62 25.57 15.23
CA GLY A 22 3.48 25.61 16.14
C GLY A 22 3.28 26.99 16.78
N LEU A 23 4.35 27.71 17.11
CA LEU A 23 4.27 29.08 17.64
C LEU A 23 3.78 30.10 16.59
N ALA A 24 4.08 29.88 15.30
CA ALA A 24 3.58 30.74 14.22
C ALA A 24 2.05 30.67 14.07
N GLY A 25 1.42 29.56 14.47
CA GLY A 25 -0.04 29.39 14.56
C GLY A 25 -0.67 29.93 15.87
N GLY A 26 0.14 30.50 16.77
CA GLY A 26 -0.27 31.00 18.08
C GLY A 26 0.05 30.03 19.22
N ALA A 27 0.38 30.57 20.41
CA ALA A 27 0.89 29.78 21.55
C ALA A 27 -0.08 28.69 22.06
N LYS A 28 -1.38 28.73 21.71
CA LYS A 28 -2.34 27.67 22.05
C LYS A 28 -2.27 26.44 21.13
N ALA A 29 -1.56 26.54 20.00
CA ALA A 29 -1.38 25.44 19.05
C ALA A 29 -0.17 24.54 19.40
N VAL A 30 0.62 24.91 20.42
CA VAL A 30 1.77 24.12 20.90
C VAL A 30 1.40 23.43 22.20
N ASP A 31 1.49 22.10 22.23
CA ASP A 31 1.43 21.35 23.48
C ASP A 31 2.78 21.45 24.23
N PHE A 32 2.89 22.47 25.07
CA PHE A 32 4.07 22.70 25.91
C PHE A 32 4.35 21.57 26.91
N ARG A 33 3.37 20.71 27.20
CA ARG A 33 3.57 19.57 28.11
C ARG A 33 4.43 18.51 27.44
N VAL A 34 4.20 18.24 26.15
CA VAL A 34 5.01 17.30 25.35
C VAL A 34 6.41 17.86 25.15
N PHE A 35 6.52 19.14 24.78
CA PHE A 35 7.83 19.80 24.65
C PHE A 35 8.62 19.79 25.98
N GLY A 36 7.94 20.05 27.10
CA GLY A 36 8.53 19.97 28.42
C GLY A 36 9.11 18.59 28.75
N LYS A 37 8.46 17.49 28.34
CA LYS A 37 9.00 16.12 28.50
C LYS A 37 10.29 15.90 27.70
N ILE A 38 10.39 16.48 26.51
CA ILE A 38 11.59 16.38 25.65
C ILE A 38 12.77 17.13 26.28
N VAL A 39 12.54 18.36 26.73
CA VAL A 39 13.60 19.13 27.41
C VAL A 39 14.01 18.46 28.72
N ALA A 40 13.04 17.91 29.47
CA ALA A 40 13.30 17.16 30.69
C ALA A 40 14.17 15.92 30.42
N SER A 41 13.99 15.21 29.30
CA SER A 41 14.82 14.05 28.97
C SER A 41 16.26 14.43 28.63
N TRP A 42 16.48 15.56 27.95
CA TRP A 42 17.83 16.09 27.70
C TRP A 42 18.54 16.44 29.01
N ILE A 43 17.85 17.15 29.90
CA ILE A 43 18.40 17.51 31.21
C ILE A 43 18.65 16.26 32.05
N ALA A 44 17.72 15.29 32.05
CA ALA A 44 17.86 14.05 32.81
C ALA A 44 18.96 13.13 32.27
N SER A 45 19.26 13.17 30.97
CA SER A 45 20.32 12.35 30.38
C SER A 45 21.70 12.66 30.95
N VAL A 46 21.97 13.93 31.30
CA VAL A 46 23.26 14.38 31.83
C VAL A 46 23.57 13.78 33.22
N PRO A 47 22.74 13.94 34.27
CA PRO A 47 22.99 13.34 35.57
C PRO A 47 22.91 11.81 35.53
N VAL A 48 22.07 11.21 34.67
CA VAL A 48 22.02 9.75 34.52
C VAL A 48 23.32 9.23 33.91
N ALA A 49 23.83 9.87 32.85
CA ALA A 49 25.11 9.51 32.25
C ALA A 49 26.28 9.74 33.23
N ALA A 50 26.28 10.87 33.96
CA ALA A 50 27.28 11.16 34.97
C ALA A 50 27.27 10.12 36.10
N PHE A 51 26.09 9.76 36.59
CA PHE A 51 25.92 8.72 37.61
C PHE A 51 26.43 7.35 37.10
N GLY A 52 26.05 6.95 35.90
CA GLY A 52 26.54 5.72 35.28
C GLY A 52 28.07 5.70 35.14
N ALA A 53 28.66 6.82 34.73
CA ALA A 53 30.11 6.97 34.64
C ALA A 53 30.80 6.84 36.01
N VAL A 54 30.25 7.44 37.07
CA VAL A 54 30.76 7.31 38.44
C VAL A 54 30.68 5.86 38.93
N VAL A 55 29.55 5.18 38.70
CA VAL A 55 29.38 3.76 39.08
C VAL A 55 30.41 2.88 38.38
N LEU A 56 30.62 3.06 37.08
CA LEU A 56 31.63 2.31 36.33
C LEU A 56 33.05 2.59 36.83
N PHE A 57 33.37 3.85 37.11
CA PHE A 57 34.68 4.24 37.63
C PHE A 57 34.95 3.60 39.01
N VAL A 58 34.00 3.70 39.94
CA VAL A 58 34.12 3.09 41.28
C VAL A 58 34.20 1.57 41.19
N ALA A 59 33.40 0.93 40.34
CA ALA A 59 33.42 -0.52 40.13
C ALA A 59 34.76 -1.02 39.57
N SER A 60 35.44 -0.21 38.74
CA SER A 60 36.76 -0.54 38.21
C SER A 60 37.90 -0.39 39.22
N GLY A 61 37.66 0.29 40.34
CA GLY A 61 38.71 0.65 41.31
C GLY A 61 39.72 1.68 40.80
N GLY A 62 39.49 2.26 39.62
CA GLY A 62 40.44 3.16 38.94
C GLY A 62 41.54 2.44 38.16
N ASP A 63 41.50 1.11 38.05
CA ASP A 63 42.47 0.30 37.30
C ASP A 63 42.04 0.09 35.85
N ASP A 64 42.92 0.44 34.90
CA ASP A 64 42.66 0.33 33.46
C ASP A 64 42.34 -1.10 33.01
N LEU A 65 42.94 -2.11 33.66
CA LEU A 65 42.73 -3.52 33.33
C LEU A 65 41.32 -4.00 33.69
N ASN A 66 40.75 -3.50 34.80
CA ASN A 66 39.38 -3.83 35.21
C ASN A 66 38.36 -3.17 34.30
N MET A 67 38.66 -1.96 33.81
CA MET A 67 37.79 -1.22 32.90
C MET A 67 37.64 -1.93 31.55
N ILE A 68 38.69 -2.56 31.05
CA ILE A 68 38.67 -3.37 29.81
C ILE A 68 37.70 -4.58 29.93
N VAL A 69 37.54 -5.14 31.13
CA VAL A 69 36.64 -6.27 31.37
C VAL A 69 35.21 -5.81 31.68
N ILE A 70 35.06 -4.75 32.48
CA ILE A 70 33.76 -4.25 32.93
C ILE A 70 32.97 -3.59 31.81
N LEU A 71 33.63 -2.84 30.91
CA LEU A 71 32.94 -2.12 29.83
C LEU A 71 32.19 -3.07 28.87
N PRO A 72 32.80 -4.12 28.30
CA PRO A 72 32.07 -5.08 27.45
C PRO A 72 30.89 -5.73 28.16
N ILE A 73 31.04 -6.09 29.45
CA ILE A 73 29.96 -6.69 30.24
C ILE A 73 28.81 -5.69 30.45
N ALA A 74 29.11 -4.43 30.73
CA ALA A 74 28.12 -3.38 30.85
C ALA A 74 27.36 -3.18 29.52
N PHE A 75 28.06 -3.12 28.39
CA PHE A 75 27.42 -3.00 27.07
C PHE A 75 26.56 -4.22 26.71
N LEU A 76 27.03 -5.43 27.01
CA LEU A 76 26.25 -6.66 26.79
C LEU A 76 25.02 -6.71 27.69
N THR A 77 25.13 -6.22 28.93
CA THR A 77 24.01 -6.15 29.87
C THR A 77 22.98 -5.13 29.41
N VAL A 78 23.39 -3.94 28.97
CA VAL A 78 22.49 -2.94 28.39
C VAL A 78 21.83 -3.48 27.12
N GLY A 79 22.60 -4.11 26.23
CA GLY A 79 22.07 -4.75 25.01
C GLY A 79 21.06 -5.86 25.33
N TYR A 80 21.32 -6.67 26.35
CA TYR A 80 20.40 -7.71 26.82
C TYR A 80 19.12 -7.12 27.43
N VAL A 81 19.24 -6.08 28.28
CA VAL A 81 18.07 -5.40 28.88
C VAL A 81 17.23 -4.72 27.81
N MET A 82 17.85 -4.06 26.83
CA MET A 82 17.14 -3.47 25.69
C MET A 82 16.45 -4.55 24.86
N TRP A 83 17.14 -5.65 24.55
CA TRP A 83 16.55 -6.76 23.80
C TRP A 83 15.41 -7.45 24.55
N LYS A 84 15.52 -7.58 25.88
CA LYS A 84 14.47 -8.14 26.74
C LYS A 84 13.26 -7.22 26.84
N ASN A 85 13.45 -5.92 27.04
CA ASN A 85 12.35 -4.96 27.14
C ASN A 85 11.58 -4.83 25.82
N ILE A 86 12.23 -4.96 24.67
CA ILE A 86 11.56 -5.04 23.36
C ILE A 86 10.65 -6.28 23.26
N ARG A 87 10.91 -7.33 24.04
CA ARG A 87 10.21 -8.62 23.97
C ARG A 87 9.11 -8.77 25.03
N ASP A 88 9.21 -8.07 26.15
CA ASP A 88 8.40 -8.29 27.36
C ASP A 88 7.50 -7.09 27.78
N GLU A 89 7.49 -5.94 27.09
CA GLU A 89 6.54 -4.86 27.44
C GLU A 89 5.13 -5.10 26.83
N PRO A 90 4.07 -5.19 27.66
CA PRO A 90 2.70 -5.00 27.17
C PRO A 90 2.48 -3.51 26.88
N VAL A 91 2.08 -3.20 25.65
CA VAL A 91 1.77 -1.82 25.22
C VAL A 91 0.60 -1.29 26.05
N GLU A 92 0.83 -0.30 26.91
CA GLU A 92 -0.26 0.45 27.54
C GLU A 92 -0.94 1.31 26.46
N GLU A 93 -2.10 0.84 26.00
CA GLU A 93 -3.01 1.57 25.11
C GLU A 93 -3.46 2.89 25.75
N VAL A 94 -3.11 4.00 25.11
CA VAL A 94 -3.86 5.25 25.28
C VAL A 94 -5.12 5.10 24.44
N VAL A 95 -6.18 4.64 25.10
CA VAL A 95 -7.54 4.42 24.56
C VAL A 95 -8.03 5.69 23.86
N HIS A 96 -8.08 5.66 22.52
CA HIS A 96 -9.02 6.44 21.74
C HIS A 96 -9.98 5.49 21.04
N ASP A 97 -11.23 5.57 21.50
CA ASP A 97 -12.38 4.79 21.07
C ASP A 97 -12.70 5.03 19.58
N SER A 98 -12.34 4.09 18.73
CA SER A 98 -13.04 3.81 17.48
C SER A 98 -12.83 2.35 17.11
N THR A 99 -13.84 1.56 17.44
CA THR A 99 -13.98 0.13 17.16
C THR A 99 -13.73 -0.22 15.69
N LEU A 100 -13.03 -1.35 15.50
CA LEU A 100 -12.89 -2.17 14.29
C LEU A 100 -11.68 -1.83 13.39
N ILE A 101 -10.49 -2.35 13.74
CA ILE A 101 -9.53 -3.09 12.90
C ILE A 101 -8.49 -3.70 13.87
N ASP A 102 -8.07 -4.94 13.61
CA ASP A 102 -7.14 -5.73 14.42
C ASP A 102 -5.71 -5.15 14.34
N ASP A 103 -5.30 -4.36 15.35
CA ASP A 103 -4.00 -3.68 15.40
C ASP A 103 -2.92 -4.52 16.09
N ALA A 104 -2.05 -5.18 15.31
CA ALA A 104 -0.79 -5.76 15.83
C ALA A 104 0.36 -5.84 14.81
N VAL A 105 0.35 -5.06 13.73
CA VAL A 105 1.50 -4.85 12.86
C VAL A 105 1.54 -3.37 12.48
N ALA A 106 2.65 -2.67 12.79
CA ALA A 106 2.88 -1.33 12.25
C ALA A 106 3.12 -1.46 10.74
N HIS A 107 2.03 -1.44 9.96
CA HIS A 107 2.10 -1.58 8.51
C HIS A 107 2.85 -0.39 7.91
N THR A 108 3.91 -0.68 7.16
CA THR A 108 4.60 0.25 6.29
C THR A 108 3.66 0.72 5.17
N PRO A 109 3.94 1.87 4.51
CA PRO A 109 3.12 2.35 3.41
C PRO A 109 2.95 1.33 2.29
N PHE A 110 4.01 0.58 1.98
CA PHE A 110 3.97 -0.44 0.95
C PHE A 110 3.21 -1.70 1.37
N GLU A 111 3.16 -2.03 2.66
CA GLU A 111 2.27 -3.07 3.17
C GLU A 111 0.81 -2.65 3.03
N LEU A 112 0.44 -1.43 3.45
CA LEU A 112 -0.92 -0.92 3.26
C LEU A 112 -1.31 -0.81 1.78
N PHE A 113 -0.37 -0.43 0.92
CA PHE A 113 -0.57 -0.39 -0.53
C PHE A 113 -0.80 -1.80 -1.11
N HIS A 114 -0.09 -2.81 -0.59
CA HIS A 114 -0.29 -4.22 -0.94
C HIS A 114 -1.64 -4.75 -0.42
N GLU A 115 -2.04 -4.43 0.80
CA GLU A 115 -3.36 -4.81 1.33
C GLU A 115 -4.49 -4.18 0.50
N HIS A 116 -4.34 -2.92 0.07
CA HIS A 116 -5.26 -2.33 -0.90
C HIS A 116 -5.25 -3.10 -2.24
N ALA A 117 -4.10 -3.61 -2.70
CA ALA A 117 -4.02 -4.36 -3.97
C ALA A 117 -4.76 -5.70 -3.90
N LYS A 118 -4.63 -6.42 -2.77
CA LYS A 118 -5.43 -7.63 -2.50
C LYS A 118 -6.92 -7.35 -2.49
N SER A 119 -7.35 -6.23 -1.88
CA SER A 119 -8.76 -5.83 -1.89
C SER A 119 -9.26 -5.49 -3.30
N VAL A 120 -8.40 -4.89 -4.14
CA VAL A 120 -8.69 -4.64 -5.57
C VAL A 120 -8.81 -5.97 -6.33
N GLU A 121 -7.91 -6.93 -6.10
CA GLU A 121 -7.99 -8.27 -6.69
C GLU A 121 -9.31 -8.97 -6.31
N ILE A 122 -9.67 -8.97 -5.02
CA ILE A 122 -10.96 -9.51 -4.54
C ILE A 122 -12.15 -8.85 -5.26
N THR A 123 -12.09 -7.53 -5.49
CA THR A 123 -13.14 -6.81 -6.23
C THR A 123 -13.27 -7.35 -7.66
N VAL A 124 -12.16 -7.62 -8.33
CA VAL A 124 -12.14 -8.21 -9.68
C VAL A 124 -12.59 -9.67 -9.67
N GLU A 125 -12.25 -10.45 -8.65
CA GLU A 125 -12.77 -11.81 -8.49
C GLU A 125 -14.29 -11.82 -8.36
N LYS A 126 -14.87 -10.89 -7.58
CA LYS A 126 -16.34 -10.74 -7.47
C LYS A 126 -16.97 -10.27 -8.77
N MET A 127 -16.31 -9.36 -9.49
CA MET A 127 -16.71 -8.99 -10.85
C MET A 127 -16.72 -10.20 -11.78
N LEU A 128 -15.70 -11.06 -11.73
CA LEU A 128 -15.64 -12.28 -12.54
C LEU A 128 -16.74 -13.28 -12.18
N GLU A 129 -17.07 -13.44 -10.89
CA GLU A 129 -18.24 -14.22 -10.45
C GLU A 129 -19.54 -13.71 -11.09
N ALA A 130 -19.74 -12.38 -11.12
CA ALA A 130 -20.89 -11.75 -11.76
C ALA A 130 -20.92 -11.96 -13.28
N VAL A 131 -19.78 -11.78 -13.96
CA VAL A 131 -19.64 -12.03 -15.41
C VAL A 131 -19.94 -13.49 -15.74
N ASN A 132 -19.43 -14.43 -14.95
CA ASN A 132 -19.68 -15.87 -15.13
C ASN A 132 -21.17 -16.20 -14.99
N LYS A 133 -21.84 -15.66 -13.96
CA LYS A 133 -23.28 -15.85 -13.76
C LYS A 133 -24.12 -15.28 -14.89
N ALA A 134 -23.81 -14.06 -15.32
CA ALA A 134 -24.50 -13.41 -16.43
C ALA A 134 -24.29 -14.18 -17.74
N SER A 135 -23.07 -14.69 -17.98
CA SER A 135 -22.74 -15.51 -19.15
C SER A 135 -23.47 -16.86 -19.17
N GLU A 136 -23.88 -17.36 -18.00
CA GLU A 136 -24.68 -18.58 -17.85
C GLU A 136 -26.20 -18.33 -17.92
N ARG A 137 -26.64 -17.11 -18.29
CA ARG A 137 -28.06 -16.69 -18.30
C ARG A 137 -28.74 -16.79 -16.94
N LYS A 138 -27.96 -16.64 -15.86
CA LYS A 138 -28.46 -16.65 -14.49
C LYS A 138 -28.54 -15.23 -13.97
N ASP A 139 -29.41 -15.02 -12.99
CA ASP A 139 -29.44 -13.79 -12.23
C ASP A 139 -28.10 -13.61 -11.48
N ALA A 140 -27.40 -12.52 -11.78
CA ALA A 140 -26.11 -12.14 -11.22
C ALA A 140 -26.25 -11.03 -10.16
N SER A 141 -27.47 -10.67 -9.74
CA SER A 141 -27.72 -9.54 -8.83
C SER A 141 -26.97 -9.65 -7.50
N ALA A 142 -26.79 -10.86 -6.98
CA ALA A 142 -26.07 -11.10 -5.73
C ALA A 142 -24.56 -10.86 -5.91
N GLU A 143 -23.98 -11.34 -7.00
CA GLU A 143 -22.57 -11.20 -7.34
C GLU A 143 -22.21 -9.75 -7.72
N ILE A 144 -23.12 -9.04 -8.40
CA ILE A 144 -22.99 -7.60 -8.68
C ILE A 144 -22.94 -6.82 -7.36
N LYS A 145 -23.86 -7.11 -6.43
CA LYS A 145 -23.86 -6.48 -5.11
C LYS A 145 -22.56 -6.78 -4.33
N ALA A 146 -22.09 -8.03 -4.38
CA ALA A 146 -20.84 -8.41 -3.75
C ALA A 146 -19.62 -7.67 -4.34
N THR A 147 -19.63 -7.39 -5.65
CA THR A 147 -18.59 -6.59 -6.31
C THR A 147 -18.57 -5.15 -5.78
N ILE A 148 -19.75 -4.53 -5.64
CA ILE A 148 -19.88 -3.16 -5.11
C ILE A 148 -19.45 -3.11 -3.63
N GLU A 149 -19.81 -4.10 -2.83
CA GLU A 149 -19.37 -4.19 -1.43
C GLU A 149 -17.85 -4.37 -1.30
N ALA A 150 -17.23 -5.13 -2.21
CA ALA A 150 -15.78 -5.32 -2.26
C ALA A 150 -15.04 -4.03 -2.69
N GLU A 151 -15.56 -3.30 -3.68
CA GLU A 151 -15.00 -2.00 -4.09
C GLU A 151 -15.05 -1.00 -2.92
N LEU A 152 -16.17 -0.94 -2.20
CA LEU A 152 -16.31 -0.07 -1.03
C LEU A 152 -15.26 -0.40 0.04
N ALA A 153 -14.97 -1.68 0.27
CA ALA A 153 -13.91 -2.10 1.18
C ALA A 153 -12.52 -1.65 0.71
N ALA A 154 -12.24 -1.73 -0.60
CA ALA A 154 -11.00 -1.21 -1.19
C ALA A 154 -10.90 0.32 -1.04
N ASP A 155 -11.99 1.07 -1.27
CA ASP A 155 -12.02 2.53 -1.10
C ASP A 155 -11.73 2.94 0.35
N VAL A 156 -12.22 2.19 1.33
CA VAL A 156 -11.90 2.42 2.76
C VAL A 156 -10.39 2.30 2.99
N LEU A 157 -9.74 1.24 2.50
CA LEU A 157 -8.29 1.05 2.62
C LEU A 157 -7.50 2.15 1.91
N LYS A 158 -7.92 2.56 0.72
CA LYS A 158 -7.34 3.68 -0.03
C LYS A 158 -7.41 4.98 0.76
N ASN A 159 -8.59 5.30 1.32
CA ASN A 159 -8.83 6.52 2.07
C ASN A 159 -8.02 6.56 3.37
N ASP A 160 -7.93 5.42 4.08
CA ASP A 160 -7.07 5.28 5.25
C ASP A 160 -5.59 5.53 4.89
N LEU A 161 -5.06 4.80 3.89
CA LEU A 161 -3.68 4.98 3.42
C LEU A 161 -3.39 6.43 3.00
N ARG A 162 -4.30 7.06 2.24
CA ARG A 162 -4.17 8.47 1.84
C ARG A 162 -4.12 9.41 3.04
N SER A 163 -4.96 9.17 4.05
CA SER A 163 -5.04 10.01 5.26
C SER A 163 -3.74 9.92 6.06
N ARG A 164 -3.22 8.71 6.27
CA ARG A 164 -1.93 8.47 6.95
C ARG A 164 -0.73 9.07 6.20
N MET A 165 -0.76 9.05 4.86
CA MET A 165 0.23 9.72 4.01
C MET A 165 0.23 11.25 4.17
N VAL A 166 -0.95 11.86 4.32
CA VAL A 166 -1.10 13.32 4.53
C VAL A 166 -0.70 13.71 5.95
N ALA A 167 -1.01 12.87 6.94
CA ALA A 167 -0.62 13.06 8.33
C ALA A 167 0.90 12.95 8.57
N LEU A 168 1.70 12.64 7.54
CA LEU A 168 3.16 12.46 7.60
C LEU A 168 3.57 11.37 8.61
N GLU A 169 2.71 10.37 8.83
CA GLU A 169 2.99 9.23 9.70
C GLU A 169 4.19 8.41 9.21
N PHE A 170 4.51 8.53 7.92
CA PHE A 170 5.53 7.74 7.26
C PHE A 170 6.66 8.56 6.68
N ARG A 171 7.88 8.04 6.84
CA ARG A 171 9.07 8.54 6.14
C ARG A 171 9.29 7.70 4.88
N LEU A 172 8.87 8.22 3.72
CA LEU A 172 8.96 7.51 2.45
C LEU A 172 10.37 7.59 1.84
N MET A 173 10.82 6.49 1.23
CA MET A 173 11.98 6.47 0.34
C MET A 173 11.64 6.95 -1.09
N VAL A 174 10.34 7.02 -1.42
CA VAL A 174 9.80 7.52 -2.68
C VAL A 174 9.17 8.91 -2.49
N ASN A 175 8.95 9.63 -3.59
CA ASN A 175 8.23 10.90 -3.48
C ASN A 175 6.76 10.61 -3.11
N ARG A 176 6.20 11.38 -2.17
CA ARG A 176 4.79 11.23 -1.76
C ARG A 176 3.83 11.40 -2.94
N ASP A 177 4.08 12.34 -3.84
CA ASP A 177 3.20 12.59 -4.98
C ASP A 177 3.25 11.43 -5.98
N GLU A 178 4.41 10.79 -6.15
CA GLU A 178 4.55 9.55 -6.93
C GLU A 178 3.82 8.39 -6.25
N PHE A 179 3.92 8.25 -4.93
CA PHE A 179 3.21 7.22 -4.19
C PHE A 179 1.68 7.39 -4.28
N LEU A 180 1.18 8.61 -4.10
CA LEU A 180 -0.23 8.91 -4.26
C LEU A 180 -0.70 8.72 -5.71
N HIS A 181 0.16 8.99 -6.70
CA HIS A 181 -0.12 8.67 -8.09
C HIS A 181 -0.26 7.15 -8.30
N MET A 182 0.65 6.33 -7.75
CA MET A 182 0.52 4.86 -7.79
C MET A 182 -0.78 4.38 -7.13
N LEU A 183 -1.10 4.90 -5.94
CA LEU A 183 -2.35 4.59 -5.23
C LEU A 183 -3.58 4.94 -6.06
N SER A 184 -3.59 6.11 -6.70
CA SER A 184 -4.68 6.50 -7.59
C SER A 184 -4.78 5.59 -8.81
N ARG A 185 -3.68 5.04 -9.35
CA ARG A 185 -3.73 4.11 -10.49
C ARG A 185 -4.29 2.75 -10.10
N GLN A 186 -3.89 2.24 -8.94
CA GLN A 186 -4.40 0.98 -8.40
C GLN A 186 -5.91 1.04 -8.15
N ASP A 187 -6.39 2.15 -7.60
CA ASP A 187 -7.81 2.41 -7.37
C ASP A 187 -8.68 2.31 -8.64
N ARG A 188 -8.16 2.80 -9.77
CA ARG A 188 -8.89 2.76 -11.06
C ARG A 188 -9.25 1.34 -11.49
N ILE A 189 -8.48 0.33 -11.07
CA ILE A 189 -8.75 -1.07 -11.38
C ILE A 189 -10.07 -1.49 -10.73
N ALA A 190 -10.25 -1.21 -9.44
CA ALA A 190 -11.48 -1.52 -8.70
C ALA A 190 -12.66 -0.67 -9.20
N ASP A 191 -12.46 0.63 -9.47
CA ASP A 191 -13.47 1.50 -10.09
C ASP A 191 -14.03 0.86 -11.37
N TYR A 192 -13.14 0.41 -12.27
CA TYR A 192 -13.58 -0.19 -13.53
C TYR A 192 -14.25 -1.55 -13.34
N ALA A 193 -13.78 -2.36 -12.39
CA ALA A 193 -14.41 -3.64 -12.05
C ALA A 193 -15.84 -3.45 -11.53
N GLN A 194 -16.08 -2.47 -10.66
CA GLN A 194 -17.42 -2.09 -10.23
C GLN A 194 -18.27 -1.65 -11.44
N ASN A 195 -17.73 -0.82 -12.33
CA ASN A 195 -18.44 -0.37 -13.52
C ASN A 195 -18.85 -1.54 -14.43
N VAL A 196 -18.03 -2.60 -14.56
CA VAL A 196 -18.44 -3.83 -15.27
C VAL A 196 -19.67 -4.44 -14.61
N ALA A 197 -19.61 -4.65 -13.29
CA ALA A 197 -20.71 -5.27 -12.55
C ALA A 197 -22.01 -4.44 -12.63
N GLU A 198 -21.93 -3.12 -12.50
CA GLU A 198 -23.09 -2.23 -12.67
C GLU A 198 -23.65 -2.34 -14.09
N GLN A 199 -22.79 -2.36 -15.12
CA GLN A 199 -23.26 -2.49 -16.50
C GLN A 199 -24.03 -3.79 -16.75
N LEU A 200 -23.63 -4.91 -16.14
CA LEU A 200 -24.38 -6.18 -16.23
C LEU A 200 -25.84 -6.06 -15.75
N SER A 201 -26.15 -5.08 -14.88
CA SER A 201 -27.52 -4.85 -14.39
C SER A 201 -28.38 -3.99 -15.31
N PHE A 202 -27.78 -3.29 -16.28
CA PHE A 202 -28.51 -2.30 -17.09
C PHE A 202 -29.45 -2.95 -18.10
N ARG A 203 -29.07 -4.11 -18.62
CA ARG A 203 -29.83 -4.85 -19.64
C ARG A 203 -29.38 -6.31 -19.66
N GLU A 204 -30.27 -7.19 -20.10
CA GLU A 204 -29.88 -8.52 -20.54
C GLU A 204 -28.79 -8.46 -21.63
N LEU A 205 -27.83 -9.37 -21.51
CA LEU A 205 -26.74 -9.54 -22.45
C LEU A 205 -27.24 -10.14 -23.77
N TYR A 206 -26.47 -9.93 -24.85
CA TYR A 206 -26.72 -10.56 -26.14
C TYR A 206 -26.77 -12.10 -26.03
N ASP A 207 -27.94 -12.68 -26.31
CA ASP A 207 -28.20 -14.10 -26.16
C ASP A 207 -27.61 -14.91 -27.34
N ASN A 208 -26.29 -15.11 -27.30
CA ASN A 208 -25.55 -15.89 -28.28
C ASN A 208 -24.47 -16.73 -27.55
N ASP A 209 -24.48 -18.05 -27.75
CA ASP A 209 -23.60 -18.96 -27.01
C ASP A 209 -22.11 -18.62 -27.18
N ASP A 210 -21.67 -18.35 -28.41
CA ASP A 210 -20.27 -18.00 -28.69
C ASP A 210 -19.90 -16.64 -28.09
N ALA A 211 -20.82 -15.67 -28.10
CA ALA A 211 -20.60 -14.36 -27.51
C ALA A 211 -20.48 -14.44 -25.98
N LEU A 212 -21.33 -15.24 -25.32
CA LEU A 212 -21.27 -15.47 -23.87
C LEU A 212 -19.99 -16.23 -23.47
N VAL A 213 -19.55 -17.20 -24.28
CA VAL A 213 -18.27 -17.88 -24.08
C VAL A 213 -17.09 -16.91 -24.19
N ASN A 214 -17.13 -15.99 -25.16
CA ASN A 214 -16.08 -14.99 -25.33
C ASN A 214 -16.08 -13.95 -24.21
N LEU A 215 -17.26 -13.53 -23.72
CA LEU A 215 -17.38 -12.67 -22.55
C LEU A 215 -16.76 -13.30 -21.30
N LYS A 216 -17.03 -14.59 -21.06
CA LYS A 216 -16.41 -15.34 -19.97
C LYS A 216 -14.89 -15.38 -20.08
N LYS A 217 -14.35 -15.70 -21.27
CA LYS A 217 -12.91 -15.70 -21.52
C LYS A 217 -12.28 -14.32 -21.28
N MET A 218 -12.99 -13.24 -21.64
CA MET A 218 -12.52 -11.88 -21.38
C MET A 218 -12.42 -11.62 -19.88
N GLY A 219 -13.45 -11.98 -19.10
CA GLY A 219 -13.42 -11.88 -17.64
C GLY A 219 -12.26 -12.66 -17.02
N GLU A 220 -12.00 -13.88 -17.48
CA GLU A 220 -10.90 -14.72 -17.02
C GLU A 220 -9.52 -14.09 -17.33
N ALA A 221 -9.33 -13.54 -18.54
CA ALA A 221 -8.10 -12.86 -18.94
C ALA A 221 -7.83 -11.61 -18.09
N VAL A 222 -8.87 -10.82 -17.80
CA VAL A 222 -8.78 -9.64 -16.92
C VAL A 222 -8.38 -10.05 -15.49
N ALA A 223 -9.01 -11.08 -14.93
CA ALA A 223 -8.68 -11.56 -13.58
C ALA A 223 -7.22 -12.05 -13.49
N ILE A 224 -6.73 -12.76 -14.50
CA ILE A 224 -5.31 -13.18 -14.57
C ILE A 224 -4.37 -11.97 -14.62
N THR A 225 -4.75 -10.92 -15.35
CA THR A 225 -3.96 -9.68 -15.45
C THR A 225 -3.88 -8.96 -14.10
N VAL A 226 -4.99 -8.91 -13.36
CA VAL A 226 -5.06 -8.29 -12.03
C VAL A 226 -4.27 -9.08 -10.99
N ALA A 227 -4.33 -10.41 -11.02
CA ALA A 227 -3.51 -11.27 -10.16
C ALA A 227 -2.00 -11.04 -10.40
N ALA A 228 -1.58 -10.96 -11.67
CA ALA A 228 -0.19 -10.62 -12.01
C ALA A 228 0.21 -9.21 -11.52
N TYR A 229 -0.73 -8.27 -11.48
CA TYR A 229 -0.50 -6.94 -10.92
C TYR A 229 -0.33 -7.00 -9.39
N GLU A 230 -1.14 -7.80 -8.69
CA GLU A 230 -0.99 -8.01 -7.24
C GLU A 230 0.39 -8.59 -6.90
N ASP A 231 0.85 -9.60 -7.67
CA ASP A 231 2.20 -10.17 -7.54
C ASP A 231 3.29 -9.09 -7.70
N ALA A 232 3.11 -8.15 -8.65
CA ALA A 232 4.03 -7.03 -8.85
C ALA A 232 4.02 -6.06 -7.65
N VAL A 233 2.85 -5.78 -7.07
CA VAL A 233 2.73 -4.96 -5.85
C VAL A 233 3.39 -5.66 -4.65
N GLU A 234 3.22 -6.97 -4.51
CA GLU A 234 3.93 -7.74 -3.48
C GLU A 234 5.45 -7.61 -3.64
N ALA A 235 5.96 -7.76 -4.86
CA ALA A 235 7.39 -7.61 -5.12
C ALA A 235 7.89 -6.19 -4.81
N LEU A 236 7.07 -5.15 -5.07
CA LEU A 236 7.37 -3.77 -4.69
C LEU A 236 7.45 -3.60 -3.17
N LYS A 237 6.52 -4.19 -2.41
CA LYS A 237 6.56 -4.25 -0.94
C LYS A 237 7.82 -4.94 -0.45
N ASP A 238 8.10 -6.16 -0.92
CA ASP A 238 9.28 -6.93 -0.54
C ASP A 238 10.59 -6.18 -0.85
N MET A 239 10.65 -5.51 -2.00
CA MET A 239 11.78 -4.68 -2.40
C MET A 239 11.98 -3.51 -1.43
N SER A 240 10.89 -2.87 -0.97
CA SER A 240 10.95 -1.76 -0.02
C SER A 240 11.48 -2.19 1.35
N LEU A 241 11.14 -3.41 1.80
CA LEU A 241 11.59 -3.99 3.08
C LEU A 241 13.03 -4.50 3.02
N SER A 242 13.46 -5.05 1.88
CA SER A 242 14.80 -5.62 1.69
C SER A 242 15.89 -4.61 1.30
N GLY A 243 15.55 -3.31 1.24
CA GLY A 243 16.52 -2.25 0.95
C GLY A 243 16.88 -2.10 -0.54
N MET A 244 15.96 -2.43 -1.46
CA MET A 244 16.09 -2.19 -2.91
C MET A 244 17.30 -2.86 -3.57
N THR A 245 17.54 -4.13 -3.23
CA THR A 245 18.61 -4.92 -3.85
C THR A 245 18.42 -5.06 -5.36
N LYS A 246 19.52 -5.28 -6.10
CA LYS A 246 19.46 -5.50 -7.56
C LYS A 246 18.52 -6.66 -7.95
N VAL A 247 18.57 -7.75 -7.19
CA VAL A 247 17.72 -8.94 -7.43
C VAL A 247 16.25 -8.62 -7.22
N ALA A 248 15.91 -7.82 -6.20
CA ALA A 248 14.53 -7.40 -5.97
C ALA A 248 14.02 -6.45 -7.07
N LYS A 249 14.87 -5.54 -7.57
CA LYS A 249 14.56 -4.69 -8.72
C LYS A 249 14.30 -5.51 -9.99
N GLU A 250 15.19 -6.46 -10.30
CA GLU A 250 15.03 -7.37 -11.44
C GLU A 250 13.75 -8.23 -11.32
N ARG A 251 13.42 -8.70 -10.11
CA ARG A 251 12.16 -9.43 -9.86
C ARG A 251 10.95 -8.56 -10.17
N LEU A 252 10.92 -7.32 -9.67
CA LEU A 252 9.82 -6.39 -9.92
C LEU A 252 9.71 -6.03 -11.40
N GLU A 253 10.83 -5.77 -12.09
CA GLU A 253 10.86 -5.50 -13.54
C GLU A 253 10.24 -6.65 -14.35
N ASN A 254 10.63 -7.90 -14.07
CA ASN A 254 10.04 -9.08 -14.74
C ASN A 254 8.53 -9.21 -14.49
N LEU A 255 8.04 -8.83 -13.30
CA LEU A 255 6.61 -8.88 -12.98
C LEU A 255 5.84 -7.77 -13.68
N ILE A 256 6.42 -6.57 -13.82
CA ILE A 256 5.83 -5.50 -14.64
C ILE A 256 5.71 -5.96 -16.11
N ASP A 257 6.75 -6.58 -16.66
CA ASP A 257 6.71 -7.15 -18.01
C ASP A 257 5.66 -8.26 -18.14
N ALA A 258 5.47 -9.07 -17.09
CA ALA A 258 4.42 -10.08 -17.07
C ALA A 258 3.02 -9.44 -17.11
N VAL A 259 2.77 -8.37 -16.35
CA VAL A 259 1.50 -7.62 -16.41
C VAL A 259 1.24 -7.09 -17.81
N ASN A 260 2.25 -6.47 -18.43
CA ASN A 260 2.14 -5.94 -19.80
C ASN A 260 1.83 -7.04 -20.82
N LEU A 261 2.43 -8.23 -20.67
CA LEU A 261 2.11 -9.37 -21.52
C LEU A 261 0.67 -9.86 -21.32
N ARG A 262 0.17 -9.90 -20.08
CA ARG A 262 -1.21 -10.33 -19.78
C ARG A 262 -2.24 -9.34 -20.29
N GLU A 263 -1.97 -8.04 -20.18
CA GLU A 263 -2.84 -7.02 -20.77
C GLU A 263 -2.90 -7.17 -22.29
N HIS A 264 -1.78 -7.43 -22.97
CA HIS A 264 -1.78 -7.74 -24.39
C HIS A 264 -2.59 -9.01 -24.74
N GLU A 265 -2.49 -10.06 -23.93
CA GLU A 265 -3.33 -11.27 -24.07
C GLU A 265 -4.83 -10.94 -23.92
N ALA A 266 -5.18 -10.04 -22.99
CA ALA A 266 -6.56 -9.59 -22.76
C ALA A 266 -7.08 -8.74 -23.94
N ASP A 267 -6.27 -7.83 -24.48
CA ASP A 267 -6.57 -7.06 -25.70
C ASP A 267 -6.94 -7.98 -26.88
N GLU A 268 -6.18 -9.05 -27.08
CA GLU A 268 -6.49 -10.01 -28.15
C GLU A 268 -7.82 -10.74 -27.91
N VAL A 269 -8.16 -11.03 -26.65
CA VAL A 269 -9.46 -11.64 -26.29
C VAL A 269 -10.60 -10.66 -26.54
N GLU A 270 -10.45 -9.39 -26.15
CA GLU A 270 -11.43 -8.32 -26.43
C GLU A 270 -11.68 -8.21 -27.93
N SER A 271 -10.61 -8.12 -28.73
CA SER A 271 -10.70 -7.93 -30.17
C SER A 271 -11.48 -9.05 -30.85
N ARG A 272 -11.23 -10.30 -30.45
CA ARG A 272 -11.98 -11.47 -30.94
C ARG A 272 -13.44 -11.47 -30.48
N ALA A 273 -13.69 -11.13 -29.21
CA ALA A 273 -15.03 -11.08 -28.65
C ALA A 273 -15.89 -9.98 -29.30
N ALA A 274 -15.34 -8.78 -29.44
CA ALA A 274 -15.96 -7.63 -30.10
C ALA A 274 -16.27 -7.95 -31.56
N ALA A 275 -15.31 -8.49 -32.31
CA ALA A 275 -15.52 -8.88 -33.71
C ALA A 275 -16.70 -9.86 -33.86
N HIS A 276 -16.78 -10.85 -32.96
CA HIS A 276 -17.90 -11.80 -32.96
C HIS A 276 -19.24 -11.11 -32.70
N VAL A 277 -19.33 -10.28 -31.66
CA VAL A 277 -20.55 -9.53 -31.29
C VAL A 277 -21.02 -8.64 -32.44
N PHE A 278 -20.12 -7.90 -33.10
CA PHE A 278 -20.47 -7.06 -34.24
C PHE A 278 -20.87 -7.84 -35.49
N SER A 279 -20.30 -9.03 -35.70
CA SER A 279 -20.60 -9.85 -36.89
C SER A 279 -21.90 -10.67 -36.79
N SER A 280 -22.38 -10.90 -35.57
CA SER A 280 -23.55 -11.76 -35.30
C SER A 280 -24.74 -11.00 -34.72
N GLY A 281 -24.52 -9.79 -34.20
CA GLY A 281 -25.50 -9.03 -33.41
C GLY A 281 -26.59 -8.27 -34.17
N ASP A 282 -26.67 -8.37 -35.51
CA ASP A 282 -27.58 -7.53 -36.31
C ASP A 282 -29.07 -7.68 -35.91
N GLU A 283 -29.50 -8.89 -35.56
CA GLU A 283 -30.90 -9.16 -35.19
C GLU A 283 -31.25 -8.67 -33.76
N ASP A 284 -30.26 -8.46 -32.90
CA ASP A 284 -30.42 -7.88 -31.56
C ASP A 284 -29.33 -6.84 -31.29
N ALA A 285 -29.30 -5.82 -32.15
CA ALA A 285 -28.23 -4.82 -32.17
C ALA A 285 -28.07 -4.08 -30.83
N LEU A 286 -29.15 -3.91 -30.06
CA LEU A 286 -29.08 -3.22 -28.77
C LEU A 286 -28.45 -4.09 -27.69
N ALA A 287 -28.77 -5.39 -27.61
CA ALA A 287 -28.10 -6.29 -26.68
C ALA A 287 -26.64 -6.54 -27.11
N ALA A 288 -26.36 -6.64 -28.41
CA ALA A 288 -25.00 -6.75 -28.94
C ALA A 288 -24.15 -5.54 -28.58
N MET A 289 -24.65 -4.32 -28.81
CA MET A 289 -23.96 -3.09 -28.41
C MET A 289 -23.78 -2.99 -26.90
N HIS A 290 -24.74 -3.46 -26.11
CA HIS A 290 -24.60 -3.51 -24.66
C HIS A 290 -23.47 -4.47 -24.24
N MET A 291 -23.44 -5.69 -24.77
CA MET A 291 -22.36 -6.66 -24.51
C MET A 291 -20.99 -6.11 -24.94
N TYR A 292 -20.90 -5.43 -26.08
CA TYR A 292 -19.66 -4.76 -26.49
C TYR A 292 -19.19 -3.73 -25.46
N ARG A 293 -20.11 -2.92 -24.89
CA ARG A 293 -19.74 -1.98 -23.83
C ARG A 293 -19.20 -2.66 -22.57
N VAL A 294 -19.75 -3.83 -22.21
CA VAL A 294 -19.24 -4.64 -21.10
C VAL A 294 -17.84 -5.16 -21.42
N LEU A 295 -17.60 -5.67 -22.64
CA LEU A 295 -16.28 -6.11 -23.10
C LEU A 295 -15.24 -4.97 -23.04
N GLN A 296 -15.59 -3.77 -23.53
CA GLN A 296 -14.73 -2.60 -23.44
C GLN A 296 -14.43 -2.20 -22.00
N ARG A 297 -15.41 -2.32 -21.09
CA ARG A 297 -15.21 -1.98 -19.68
C ARG A 297 -14.34 -3.01 -18.96
N LEU A 298 -14.43 -4.28 -19.35
CA LEU A 298 -13.51 -5.33 -18.91
C LEU A 298 -12.08 -5.03 -19.38
N ASP A 299 -11.92 -4.61 -20.64
CA ASP A 299 -10.63 -4.17 -21.17
C ASP A 299 -10.05 -2.99 -20.39
N ASP A 300 -10.87 -1.97 -20.06
CA ASP A 300 -10.46 -0.83 -19.22
C ASP A 300 -9.83 -1.28 -17.88
N VAL A 301 -10.25 -2.42 -17.30
CA VAL A 301 -9.65 -2.99 -16.08
C VAL A 301 -8.22 -3.48 -16.35
N ALA A 302 -8.01 -4.29 -17.40
CA ALA A 302 -6.68 -4.80 -17.77
C ALA A 302 -5.74 -3.65 -18.14
N ASN A 303 -6.23 -2.69 -18.92
CA ASN A 303 -5.56 -1.45 -19.26
C ASN A 303 -5.17 -0.61 -18.02
N ALA A 304 -5.98 -0.63 -16.96
CA ALA A 304 -5.66 0.04 -15.70
C ALA A 304 -4.53 -0.68 -14.94
N CYS A 305 -4.49 -2.02 -14.97
CA CYS A 305 -3.39 -2.81 -14.40
C CYS A 305 -2.05 -2.49 -15.06
N GLU A 306 -2.01 -2.45 -16.40
CA GLU A 306 -0.81 -2.10 -17.16
C GLU A 306 -0.30 -0.70 -16.78
N LYS A 307 -1.19 0.29 -16.76
CA LYS A 307 -0.86 1.67 -16.33
C LYS A 307 -0.43 1.76 -14.86
N ALA A 308 -1.00 0.93 -13.98
CA ALA A 308 -0.63 0.89 -12.57
C ALA A 308 0.75 0.25 -12.36
N ALA A 309 1.03 -0.89 -13.01
CA ALA A 309 2.33 -1.56 -12.96
C ALA A 309 3.45 -0.67 -13.54
N ASN A 310 3.20 -0.03 -14.69
CA ASN A 310 4.17 0.86 -15.33
C ASN A 310 4.46 2.11 -14.49
N ALA A 311 3.61 2.47 -13.52
CA ALA A 311 3.89 3.55 -12.57
C ALA A 311 5.02 3.20 -11.58
N PHE A 312 5.46 1.93 -11.51
CA PHE A 312 6.56 1.49 -10.65
C PHE A 312 7.94 1.70 -11.31
N LEU A 313 8.01 1.83 -12.64
CA LEU A 313 9.27 1.99 -13.39
C LEU A 313 10.18 3.12 -12.86
N PRO A 314 9.67 4.31 -12.47
CA PRO A 314 10.53 5.37 -11.91
C PRO A 314 11.26 4.96 -10.63
N ILE A 315 10.74 3.98 -9.87
CA ILE A 315 11.36 3.49 -8.64
C ILE A 315 12.54 2.57 -8.95
N LEU A 316 12.47 1.79 -10.04
CA LEU A 316 13.54 0.88 -10.45
C LEU A 316 14.82 1.62 -10.81
N HIS A 317 14.70 2.79 -11.44
CA HIS A 317 15.81 3.57 -11.98
C HIS A 317 16.37 4.65 -11.04
N ARG A 318 15.92 4.69 -9.78
CA ARG A 318 16.54 5.50 -8.71
C ARG A 318 17.70 4.79 -8.04
#